data_AF-M7N342-F1
#
_entry.id   AF-M7N342-F1
#
_cell.length_a   1.000
_cell.length_b   1.000
_cell.length_c   1.000
_cell.angle_alpha   90.00
_cell.angle_beta   90.00
_cell.angle_gamma   90.00
#
_symmetry.space_group_name_H-M   'P 1'
#
loop_
_entity.id
_entity.type
_entity.pdbx_description
1 polymer ?
#
loop_
_entity_poly.entity_id
_entity_poly.type
_entity_poly.pdbx_seq_one_letter_code
_entity_poly.pdbx_strand_id
1 'polypeptide(L)'
;MKTFTILLQTWVLVLLLGYSAANAQDCSMITGAGGDIFPDKRCAPVVATLQARFFSPASQPAIANFKIKVSWADGSAPEIFPASASLNADGTSWVYEIKNIKHTYPKGGEDCNYVVEAYPIINNTVECTSKFYRGNVTVWDTDDENGGELALSSFLLCMPR
;
A
#
# COMPACT_ATOMS: atom_id res chain seq x y z
N MET A 1 23.86 34.51 -43.55
CA MET A 1 23.96 34.65 -42.08
C MET A 1 22.69 34.23 -41.30
N LYS A 2 21.46 34.36 -41.85
CA LYS A 2 20.22 33.97 -41.12
C LYS A 2 20.00 32.46 -40.91
N THR A 3 20.53 31.61 -41.78
CA THR A 3 20.39 30.14 -41.70
C THR A 3 21.20 29.51 -40.56
N PHE A 4 22.33 30.12 -40.18
CA PHE A 4 23.18 29.62 -39.10
C PHE A 4 22.54 29.82 -37.72
N THR A 5 21.76 30.89 -37.56
CA THR A 5 21.06 31.23 -36.31
C THR A 5 19.87 30.30 -36.02
N ILE A 6 19.17 29.84 -37.07
CA ILE A 6 18.02 28.93 -36.95
C ILE A 6 18.48 27.53 -36.52
N LEU A 7 19.58 27.04 -37.08
CA LEU A 7 20.16 25.74 -36.71
C LEU A 7 20.59 25.74 -35.23
N LEU A 8 21.27 26.80 -34.78
CA LEU A 8 21.70 26.91 -33.37
C LEU A 8 20.51 26.90 -32.39
N GLN A 9 19.42 27.59 -32.74
CA GLN A 9 18.20 27.62 -31.91
C GLN A 9 17.49 26.27 -31.84
N THR A 10 17.47 25.49 -32.93
CA THR A 10 16.91 24.13 -32.92
C THR A 10 17.71 23.15 -32.06
N TRP A 11 19.04 23.27 -32.00
CA TRP A 11 19.87 22.42 -31.14
C TRP A 11 19.70 22.74 -29.65
N VAL A 12 19.57 24.02 -29.29
CA VAL A 12 19.34 24.44 -27.89
C VAL A 12 17.97 23.98 -27.38
N LEU A 13 16.94 24.00 -28.23
CA LEU A 13 15.59 23.53 -27.87
C LEU A 13 15.54 22.00 -27.66
N VAL A 14 16.27 21.22 -28.47
CA VAL A 14 16.39 19.76 -28.30
C VAL A 14 17.17 19.41 -27.02
N LEU A 15 18.21 20.20 -26.67
CA LEU A 15 18.97 20.01 -25.43
C LEU A 15 18.14 20.35 -24.18
N LEU A 16 17.26 21.35 -24.25
CA LEU A 16 16.37 21.73 -23.15
C LEU A 16 15.19 20.75 -22.97
N LEU A 17 14.69 20.16 -24.06
CA LEU A 17 13.62 19.14 -24.00
C LEU A 17 14.14 17.74 -23.61
N GLY A 18 15.42 17.45 -23.88
CA GLY A 18 16.06 16.16 -23.56
C GLY A 18 16.55 16.03 -22.11
N TYR A 19 16.59 17.12 -21.33
CA TYR A 19 17.07 17.08 -19.94
C TYR A 19 16.01 16.67 -18.91
N SER A 20 14.80 16.37 -19.37
CA SER A 20 13.78 15.65 -18.59
C SER A 20 14.12 14.16 -18.55
N ALA A 21 15.34 13.82 -18.15
CA ALA A 21 15.65 12.45 -17.74
C ALA A 21 14.79 12.18 -16.51
N ALA A 22 13.67 11.50 -16.74
CA ALA A 22 12.83 10.98 -15.68
C ALA A 22 13.74 10.26 -14.68
N ASN A 23 13.75 10.74 -13.45
CA ASN A 23 14.22 9.94 -12.32
C ASN A 23 13.19 8.82 -12.13
N ALA A 24 13.17 7.86 -13.05
CA ALA A 24 12.44 6.62 -12.90
C ALA A 24 13.19 5.84 -11.82
N GLN A 25 12.91 6.13 -10.54
CA GLN A 25 13.35 5.22 -9.50
C GLN A 25 12.67 3.89 -9.78
N ASP A 26 13.50 2.86 -9.86
CA ASP A 26 13.08 1.62 -10.47
C ASP A 26 12.46 0.68 -9.43
N CYS A 27 11.15 0.52 -9.49
CA CYS A 27 10.42 -0.46 -8.71
C CYS A 27 10.84 -1.91 -8.99
N SER A 28 11.66 -2.17 -10.03
CA SER A 28 12.25 -3.48 -10.31
C SER A 28 13.14 -4.00 -9.18
N MET A 29 13.68 -3.11 -8.34
CA MET A 29 14.47 -3.52 -7.17
C MET A 29 13.65 -4.27 -6.13
N ILE A 30 12.31 -4.10 -6.15
CA ILE A 30 11.39 -4.85 -5.29
C ILE A 30 11.05 -6.16 -5.96
N THR A 31 11.59 -7.24 -5.40
CA THR A 31 11.47 -8.59 -5.97
C THR A 31 10.23 -9.32 -5.46
N GLY A 32 9.75 -8.98 -4.28
CA GLY A 32 8.59 -9.63 -3.68
C GLY A 32 7.85 -8.74 -2.69
N ALA A 33 6.60 -9.14 -2.43
CA ALA A 33 5.74 -8.59 -1.40
C ALA A 33 5.12 -9.74 -0.61
N GLY A 34 4.88 -9.51 0.67
CA GLY A 34 4.25 -10.47 1.56
C GLY A 34 3.71 -9.76 2.80
N GLY A 35 3.03 -10.49 3.65
CA GLY A 35 2.38 -9.90 4.80
C GLY A 35 1.22 -10.74 5.28
N ASP A 36 0.66 -10.28 6.39
CA ASP A 36 -0.46 -10.91 7.06
C ASP A 36 -1.34 -9.83 7.67
N ILE A 37 -2.65 -10.09 7.72
CA ILE A 37 -3.61 -9.24 8.38
C ILE A 37 -4.47 -10.07 9.33
N PHE A 38 -4.57 -9.62 10.57
CA PHE A 38 -5.23 -10.35 11.65
C PHE A 38 -6.35 -9.49 12.25
N PRO A 39 -7.62 -9.76 11.95
CA PRO A 39 -8.73 -9.19 12.69
C PRO A 39 -8.80 -9.80 14.09
N ASP A 40 -9.05 -8.97 15.10
CA ASP A 40 -9.18 -9.39 16.50
C ASP A 40 -10.46 -10.20 16.78
N LYS A 41 -11.52 -9.90 16.04
CA LYS A 41 -12.83 -10.58 16.08
C LYS A 41 -13.56 -10.41 14.74
N ARG A 42 -14.74 -11.03 14.63
CA ARG A 42 -15.56 -10.97 13.40
C ARG A 42 -16.59 -9.85 13.40
N CYS A 43 -17.17 -9.53 14.55
CA CYS A 43 -18.23 -8.53 14.65
C CYS A 43 -17.67 -7.15 14.96
N ALA A 44 -18.24 -6.14 14.32
CA ALA A 44 -17.89 -4.74 14.46
C ALA A 44 -18.02 -4.25 15.92
N PRO A 45 -17.22 -3.26 16.34
CA PRO A 45 -16.08 -2.70 15.61
C PRO A 45 -14.89 -3.68 15.59
N VAL A 46 -14.30 -3.97 14.43
CA VAL A 46 -13.18 -4.92 14.28
C VAL A 46 -11.87 -4.16 14.22
N VAL A 47 -10.88 -4.58 15.00
CA VAL A 47 -9.51 -4.06 14.94
C VAL A 47 -8.65 -5.02 14.15
N ALA A 48 -8.23 -4.61 12.95
CA ALA A 48 -7.29 -5.37 12.14
C ALA A 48 -5.85 -4.96 12.45
N THR A 49 -4.98 -5.96 12.61
CA THR A 49 -3.53 -5.76 12.76
C THR A 49 -2.81 -6.21 11.49
N LEU A 50 -2.12 -5.29 10.82
CA LEU A 50 -1.38 -5.51 9.59
C LEU A 50 0.12 -5.68 9.87
N GLN A 51 0.70 -6.63 9.14
CA GLN A 51 2.13 -6.79 8.92
C GLN A 51 2.37 -6.85 7.42
N ALA A 52 3.15 -5.93 6.86
CA ALA A 52 3.50 -5.92 5.44
C ALA A 52 5.01 -5.93 5.27
N ARG A 53 5.48 -6.70 4.29
CA ARG A 53 6.88 -7.01 4.01
C ARG A 53 7.18 -6.87 2.53
N PHE A 54 8.30 -6.24 2.21
CA PHE A 54 8.83 -6.15 0.84
C PHE A 54 10.28 -6.60 0.82
N PHE A 55 10.69 -7.15 -0.32
CA PHE A 55 12.01 -7.75 -0.48
C PHE A 55 12.78 -7.05 -1.59
N SER A 56 14.08 -6.84 -1.38
CA SER A 56 15.02 -6.46 -2.44
C SER A 56 16.30 -7.29 -2.36
N PRO A 57 17.04 -7.52 -3.45
CA PRO A 57 18.29 -8.26 -3.42
C PRO A 57 19.34 -7.60 -2.52
N ALA A 58 20.08 -8.38 -1.73
CA ALA A 58 21.18 -7.87 -0.91
C ALA A 58 22.44 -7.52 -1.72
N SER A 59 22.47 -7.84 -3.03
CA SER A 59 23.50 -7.36 -3.95
C SER A 59 23.47 -5.85 -4.17
N GLN A 60 22.37 -5.19 -3.79
CA GLN A 60 22.21 -3.75 -3.78
C GLN A 60 22.23 -3.22 -2.35
N PRO A 61 22.65 -1.95 -2.12
CA PRO A 61 22.54 -1.34 -0.81
C PRO A 61 21.08 -1.24 -0.34
N ALA A 62 20.87 -1.22 0.97
CA ALA A 62 19.55 -0.98 1.54
C ALA A 62 18.98 0.35 1.04
N ILE A 63 17.69 0.34 0.70
CA ILE A 63 16.95 1.51 0.23
C ILE A 63 16.74 2.44 1.42
N ALA A 64 17.33 3.63 1.35
CA ALA A 64 17.09 4.67 2.33
C ALA A 64 15.64 5.17 2.25
N ASN A 65 15.06 5.58 3.38
CA ASN A 65 13.72 6.18 3.45
C ASN A 65 12.61 5.31 2.82
N PHE A 66 12.69 3.99 2.99
CA PHE A 66 11.64 3.09 2.57
C PHE A 66 10.38 3.30 3.42
N LYS A 67 9.25 3.51 2.75
CA LYS A 67 7.94 3.68 3.39
C LYS A 67 6.95 2.72 2.78
N ILE A 68 5.87 2.45 3.50
CA ILE A 68 4.77 1.61 3.03
C ILE A 68 3.49 2.42 3.19
N LYS A 69 2.79 2.63 2.07
CA LYS A 69 1.44 3.20 2.04
C LYS A 69 0.42 2.09 2.20
N VAL A 70 -0.54 2.26 3.09
CA VAL A 70 -1.61 1.30 3.36
C VAL A 70 -2.95 1.94 3.01
N SER A 71 -3.74 1.24 2.20
CA SER A 71 -5.14 1.56 1.90
C SER A 71 -6.03 0.55 2.61
N TRP A 72 -6.91 1.02 3.49
CA TRP A 72 -7.80 0.15 4.28
C TRP A 72 -9.13 -0.19 3.59
N ALA A 73 -9.40 0.43 2.45
CA ALA A 73 -10.59 0.19 1.62
C ALA A 73 -11.95 0.47 2.30
N ASP A 74 -11.98 1.15 3.45
CA ASP A 74 -13.20 1.56 4.16
C ASP A 74 -13.57 3.04 3.94
N GLY A 75 -12.99 3.66 2.91
CA GLY A 75 -13.13 5.09 2.62
C GLY A 75 -12.23 6.01 3.46
N SER A 76 -11.49 5.47 4.44
CA SER A 76 -10.46 6.25 5.15
C SER A 76 -9.31 6.64 4.22
N ALA A 77 -8.63 7.74 4.55
CA ALA A 77 -7.46 8.19 3.79
C ALA A 77 -6.31 7.18 3.93
N PRO A 78 -5.57 6.87 2.85
CA PRO A 78 -4.41 5.99 2.94
C PRO A 78 -3.34 6.54 3.89
N GLU A 79 -2.76 5.65 4.70
CA GLU A 79 -1.74 6.00 5.68
C GLU A 79 -0.34 5.60 5.20
N ILE A 80 0.70 6.32 5.62
CA ILE A 80 2.09 6.04 5.20
C ILE A 80 2.95 5.81 6.44
N PHE A 81 3.61 4.65 6.48
CA PHE A 81 4.43 4.23 7.60
C PHE A 81 5.90 4.09 7.18
N PRO A 82 6.87 4.53 8.01
CA PRO A 82 8.26 4.19 7.81
C PRO A 82 8.48 2.69 8.04
N ALA A 83 9.20 2.03 7.14
CA ALA A 83 9.51 0.61 7.27
C ALA A 83 10.86 0.40 7.96
N SER A 84 10.97 -0.64 8.78
CA SER A 84 12.26 -1.13 9.26
C SER A 84 12.94 -1.95 8.17
N ALA A 85 14.23 -1.72 7.93
CA ALA A 85 15.05 -2.50 7.01
C ALA A 85 15.94 -3.48 7.78
N SER A 86 15.96 -4.74 7.40
CA SER A 86 16.88 -5.75 7.92
C SER A 86 17.32 -6.71 6.82
N LEU A 87 18.48 -7.34 7.00
CA LEU A 87 18.87 -8.46 6.15
C LEU A 87 18.08 -9.70 6.59
N ASN A 88 17.60 -10.50 5.63
CA ASN A 88 17.00 -11.79 5.95
C ASN A 88 18.05 -12.75 6.54
N ALA A 89 17.60 -13.86 7.14
CA ALA A 89 18.47 -14.76 7.89
C ALA A 89 19.59 -15.41 7.05
N ASP A 90 19.36 -15.62 5.75
CA ASP A 90 20.34 -16.18 4.82
C ASP A 90 21.27 -15.11 4.19
N GLY A 91 21.00 -13.83 4.46
CA GLY A 91 21.77 -12.69 3.98
C GLY A 91 21.61 -12.36 2.49
N THR A 92 20.67 -13.00 1.78
CA THR A 92 20.50 -12.84 0.33
C THR A 92 19.58 -11.68 -0.05
N SER A 93 18.75 -11.20 0.87
CA SER A 93 17.74 -10.17 0.60
C SER A 93 17.58 -9.19 1.77
N TRP A 94 17.35 -7.92 1.43
CA TRP A 94 16.80 -6.94 2.37
C TRP A 94 15.30 -7.17 2.54
N VAL A 95 14.82 -7.03 3.76
CA VAL A 95 13.43 -7.07 4.16
C VAL A 95 13.05 -5.70 4.69
N TYR A 96 12.04 -5.08 4.08
CA TYR A 96 11.45 -3.83 4.54
C TYR A 96 10.08 -4.14 5.13
N GLU A 97 9.85 -3.76 6.38
CA GLU A 97 8.72 -4.28 7.13
C GLU A 97 8.05 -3.22 8.01
N ILE A 98 6.71 -3.28 8.06
CA ILE A 98 5.88 -2.65 9.08
C ILE A 98 5.19 -3.75 9.89
N LYS A 99 5.12 -3.58 11.22
CA LYS A 99 4.50 -4.52 12.16
C LYS A 99 3.51 -3.83 13.06
N ASN A 100 2.50 -4.58 13.48
CA ASN A 100 1.53 -4.16 14.49
C ASN A 100 0.81 -2.86 14.12
N ILE A 101 0.63 -2.60 12.82
CA ILE A 101 -0.15 -1.45 12.36
C ILE A 101 -1.62 -1.78 12.53
N LYS A 102 -2.34 -0.97 13.29
CA LYS A 102 -3.74 -1.24 13.65
C LYS A 102 -4.67 -0.30 12.94
N HIS A 103 -5.79 -0.83 12.48
CA HIS A 103 -6.91 -0.06 11.95
C HIS A 103 -8.22 -0.58 12.52
N THR A 104 -9.16 0.33 12.78
CA THR A 104 -10.47 -0.01 13.35
C THR A 104 -11.55 0.19 12.32
N TYR A 105 -12.23 -0.90 11.96
CA TYR A 105 -13.43 -0.87 11.12
C TYR A 105 -14.65 -0.66 12.02
N PRO A 106 -15.40 0.43 11.87
CA PRO A 106 -16.55 0.74 12.72
C PRO A 106 -17.76 -0.15 12.41
N LYS A 107 -18.78 -0.02 13.26
CA LYS A 107 -20.13 -0.54 13.00
C LYS A 107 -20.78 0.25 11.86
N GLY A 108 -21.62 -0.39 11.03
CA GLY A 108 -22.35 0.29 9.96
C GLY A 108 -21.47 0.77 8.79
N GLY A 109 -20.34 0.10 8.55
CA GLY A 109 -19.53 0.33 7.35
C GLY A 109 -20.27 -0.06 6.08
N GLU A 110 -19.84 0.48 4.94
CA GLU A 110 -20.51 0.27 3.64
C GLU A 110 -20.37 -1.17 3.13
N ASP A 111 -19.27 -1.85 3.48
CA ASP A 111 -18.93 -3.18 3.01
C ASP A 111 -18.75 -4.18 4.17
N CYS A 112 -18.88 -5.47 3.86
CA CYS A 112 -18.55 -6.55 4.80
C CYS A 112 -17.11 -7.05 4.65
N ASN A 113 -16.48 -6.78 3.51
CA ASN A 113 -15.16 -7.29 3.16
C ASN A 113 -14.31 -6.14 2.60
N TYR A 114 -13.25 -5.82 3.32
CA TYR A 114 -12.35 -4.72 3.00
C TYR A 114 -11.03 -5.27 2.46
N VAL A 115 -10.73 -4.94 1.20
CA VAL A 115 -9.49 -5.37 0.54
C VAL A 115 -8.37 -4.40 0.91
N VAL A 116 -7.59 -4.77 1.93
CA VAL A 116 -6.46 -3.96 2.40
C VAL A 116 -5.29 -4.12 1.44
N GLU A 117 -4.72 -3.01 1.00
CA GLU A 117 -3.58 -3.00 0.08
C GLU A 117 -2.42 -2.19 0.65
N ALA A 118 -1.21 -2.74 0.56
CA ALA A 118 0.00 -2.06 0.97
C ALA A 118 0.98 -1.92 -0.20
N TYR A 119 1.50 -0.71 -0.41
CA TYR A 119 2.36 -0.32 -1.52
C TYR A 119 3.69 0.24 -0.99
N PRO A 120 4.84 -0.17 -1.54
CA PRO A 120 6.11 0.38 -1.14
C PRO A 120 6.34 1.74 -1.82
N ILE A 121 6.86 2.68 -1.04
CA ILE A 121 7.30 4.00 -1.46
C ILE A 121 8.81 4.08 -1.29
N ILE A 122 9.51 4.31 -2.39
CA ILE A 122 10.97 4.41 -2.47
C ILE A 122 11.37 5.88 -2.42
N ASN A 123 12.37 6.20 -1.58
CA ASN A 123 12.93 7.54 -1.39
C ASN A 123 11.87 8.66 -1.29
N ASN A 124 10.79 8.43 -0.55
CA ASN A 124 9.66 9.37 -0.37
C ASN A 124 8.92 9.84 -1.63
N THR A 125 9.23 9.32 -2.82
CA THR A 125 8.78 9.95 -4.08
C THR A 125 8.14 8.97 -5.05
N VAL A 126 8.56 7.70 -5.06
CA VAL A 126 8.08 6.73 -6.04
C VAL A 126 7.29 5.64 -5.35
N GLU A 127 5.99 5.60 -5.63
CA GLU A 127 5.10 4.53 -5.23
C GLU A 127 5.11 3.41 -6.27
N CYS A 128 5.40 2.19 -5.84
CA CYS A 128 5.42 1.03 -6.71
C CYS A 128 4.06 0.33 -6.72
N THR A 129 3.24 0.62 -7.73
CA THR A 129 1.90 0.05 -7.87
C THR A 129 1.89 -1.39 -8.40
N SER A 130 2.98 -1.85 -9.02
CA SER A 130 3.11 -3.20 -9.59
C SER A 130 3.54 -4.27 -8.57
N LYS A 131 4.01 -3.86 -7.39
CA LYS A 131 4.45 -4.73 -6.30
C LYS A 131 3.73 -4.29 -5.03
N PHE A 132 2.70 -5.02 -4.65
CA PHE A 132 1.89 -4.69 -3.49
C PHE A 132 1.51 -5.94 -2.71
N TYR A 133 1.25 -5.78 -1.43
CA TYR A 133 0.62 -6.80 -0.60
C TYR A 133 -0.90 -6.55 -0.59
N ARG A 134 -1.68 -7.63 -0.61
CA ARG A 134 -3.15 -7.59 -0.50
C ARG A 134 -3.62 -8.54 0.58
N GLY A 135 -4.43 -8.03 1.51
CA GLY A 135 -5.13 -8.79 2.54
C GLY A 135 -6.64 -8.53 2.46
N ASN A 136 -7.43 -9.30 3.20
CA ASN A 136 -8.87 -9.07 3.31
C ASN A 136 -9.28 -9.05 4.79
N VAL A 137 -10.14 -8.10 5.15
CA VAL A 137 -10.75 -8.02 6.48
C VAL A 137 -12.25 -8.18 6.32
N THR A 138 -12.81 -9.21 6.95
CA THR A 138 -14.25 -9.40 7.01
C THR A 138 -14.80 -8.81 8.31
N VAL A 139 -15.78 -7.91 8.19
CA VAL A 139 -16.43 -7.22 9.30
C VAL A 139 -17.92 -7.52 9.23
N TRP A 140 -18.44 -8.11 10.29
CA TRP A 140 -19.86 -8.42 10.44
C TRP A 140 -20.52 -7.38 11.34
N ASP A 141 -21.72 -6.95 11.01
CA ASP A 141 -22.45 -6.04 11.86
C ASP A 141 -23.08 -6.77 13.06
N THR A 142 -23.34 -6.05 14.15
CA THR A 142 -24.06 -6.58 15.32
C THR A 142 -25.55 -6.27 15.22
N ASP A 143 -26.38 -7.31 15.38
CA ASP A 143 -27.83 -7.13 15.56
C ASP A 143 -28.11 -6.67 16.98
N ASP A 144 -28.19 -5.35 17.16
CA ASP A 144 -28.48 -4.74 18.44
C ASP A 144 -29.95 -4.27 18.53
N GLU A 145 -30.78 -4.51 17.50
CA GLU A 145 -32.08 -3.84 17.37
C GLU A 145 -33.29 -4.70 17.77
N ASN A 146 -33.20 -6.03 17.73
CA ASN A 146 -34.38 -6.90 17.92
C ASN A 146 -34.17 -8.09 18.87
N GLY A 147 -33.06 -8.14 19.62
CA GLY A 147 -32.79 -9.25 20.54
C GLY A 147 -32.47 -10.60 19.87
N GLY A 148 -32.02 -10.58 18.61
CA GLY A 148 -31.63 -11.75 17.84
C GLY A 148 -32.72 -12.36 16.95
N GLU A 149 -33.84 -11.65 16.74
CA GLU A 149 -34.79 -11.99 15.69
C GLU A 149 -34.24 -11.55 14.33
N LEU A 150 -34.05 -12.45 13.38
CA LEU A 150 -33.59 -12.07 12.03
C LEU A 150 -34.68 -11.24 11.31
N ALA A 151 -34.69 -9.92 11.52
CA ALA A 151 -35.48 -9.00 10.71
C ALA A 151 -34.77 -8.87 9.35
N LEU A 152 -35.22 -9.65 8.38
CA LEU A 152 -34.81 -9.57 6.97
C LEU A 152 -35.32 -8.26 6.33
N SER A 153 -34.93 -7.11 6.87
CA SER A 153 -34.99 -5.86 6.13
C SER A 153 -33.74 -5.77 5.26
N SER A 154 -33.88 -5.27 4.04
CA SER A 154 -32.81 -5.18 3.03
C SER A 154 -31.64 -4.26 3.41
N PHE A 155 -31.58 -3.80 4.67
CA PHE A 155 -30.57 -2.88 5.22
C PHE A 155 -29.54 -3.58 6.12
N LEU A 156 -29.69 -4.88 6.39
CA LEU A 156 -28.75 -5.69 7.17
C LEU A 156 -27.77 -6.41 6.23
N LEU A 157 -26.73 -5.70 5.78
CA LEU A 157 -25.85 -6.19 4.71
C LEU A 157 -24.80 -7.23 5.14
N CYS A 158 -24.49 -7.37 6.43
CA CYS A 158 -23.33 -8.15 6.89
C CYS A 158 -23.57 -8.99 8.16
N MET A 159 -24.57 -9.88 8.18
CA MET A 159 -24.77 -10.80 9.32
C MET A 159 -24.01 -12.15 9.16
N PRO A 160 -23.53 -12.75 10.28
CA PRO A 160 -23.17 -14.16 10.32
C PRO A 160 -24.38 -15.05 9.94
N ARG A 161 -24.17 -16.07 9.12
CA ARG A 161 -25.16 -17.17 8.97
C ARG A 161 -25.08 -18.15 10.13
#